data_AF-A0A849FZC2-F1
#
_entry.id   AF-A0A849FZC2-F1
#
_cell.length_a   1.000
_cell.length_b   1.000
_cell.length_c   1.000
_cell.angle_alpha   90.00
_cell.angle_beta   90.00
_cell.angle_gamma   90.00
#
_symmetry.space_group_name_H-M   'P 1'
#
loop_
_entity.id
_entity.type
_entity.pdbx_description
1 polymer ?
#
loop_
_entity_poly.entity_id
_entity_poly.type
_entity_poly.pdbx_seq_one_letter_code
_entity_poly.pdbx_strand_id
1 'polypeptide(L)'
;MSHAEDHEGTRRDFLYYATAGAGTVAAGAAVWPLVNQMNPSADVQALSSIRVDVSGLAPGTQLTVKWLGKPVFIRRRTETE
;
A
#
# COMPACT_ATOMS: atom_id res chain seq x y z
N MET A 1 -14.55 -50.35 31.61
CA MET A 1 -14.21 -48.95 31.88
C MET A 1 -14.28 -48.21 30.56
N SER A 2 -15.44 -47.66 30.19
CA SER A 2 -15.57 -46.87 28.97
C SER A 2 -15.02 -45.46 29.23
N HIS A 3 -13.96 -45.09 28.52
CA HIS A 3 -13.55 -43.69 28.38
C HIS A 3 -14.55 -42.98 27.47
N ALA A 4 -15.76 -42.76 27.96
CA ALA A 4 -16.53 -41.63 27.49
C ALA A 4 -16.00 -40.46 28.31
N GLU A 5 -14.99 -39.77 27.79
CA GLU A 5 -14.69 -38.43 28.30
C GLU A 5 -15.97 -37.61 28.11
N ASP A 6 -16.55 -37.13 29.20
CA ASP A 6 -17.69 -36.23 29.16
C ASP A 6 -17.26 -34.94 28.45
N HIS A 7 -17.44 -34.90 27.14
CA HIS A 7 -17.29 -33.70 26.30
C HIS A 7 -18.49 -32.74 26.49
N GLU A 8 -18.99 -32.61 27.71
CA GLU A 8 -20.04 -31.66 28.11
C GLU A 8 -19.42 -30.25 28.17
N GLY A 9 -19.14 -29.67 27.01
CA GLY A 9 -18.71 -28.27 26.86
C GLY A 9 -17.87 -28.02 25.61
N THR A 10 -16.92 -28.90 25.30
CA THR A 10 -15.87 -28.64 24.30
C THR A 10 -16.36 -28.54 22.85
N ARG A 11 -17.36 -29.32 22.46
CA ARG A 11 -17.86 -29.32 21.06
C ARG A 11 -18.66 -28.06 20.71
N ARG A 12 -19.48 -27.58 21.65
CA ARG A 12 -20.27 -26.34 21.44
C ARG A 12 -19.37 -25.12 21.54
N ASP A 13 -18.44 -25.10 22.49
CA ASP A 13 -17.45 -24.04 22.59
C ASP A 13 -16.59 -23.95 21.34
N PHE A 14 -16.16 -25.08 20.77
CA PHE A 14 -15.49 -25.10 19.48
C PHE A 14 -16.31 -24.43 18.38
N LEU A 15 -17.61 -24.73 18.27
CA LEU A 15 -18.48 -24.09 17.28
C LEU A 15 -18.63 -22.58 17.53
N TYR A 16 -18.71 -22.15 18.80
CA TYR A 16 -18.75 -20.72 19.12
C TYR A 16 -17.45 -20.02 18.75
N TYR A 17 -16.29 -20.59 19.09
CA TYR A 17 -14.99 -20.02 18.73
C TYR A 17 -14.77 -20.00 17.22
N ALA A 18 -15.13 -21.07 16.52
CA ALA A 18 -15.01 -21.15 15.07
C ALA A 18 -15.92 -20.11 14.39
N THR A 19 -17.17 -19.98 14.84
CA THR A 19 -18.13 -19.01 14.28
C THR A 19 -17.69 -17.58 14.56
N ALA A 20 -17.29 -17.28 15.80
CA ALA A 20 -16.80 -15.95 16.16
C ALA A 20 -15.51 -15.61 15.38
N GLY A 21 -14.57 -16.55 15.30
CA GLY A 21 -13.32 -16.38 14.54
C GLY A 21 -13.58 -16.12 13.06
N ALA A 22 -14.45 -16.90 12.42
CA ALA A 22 -14.84 -16.68 11.03
C ALA A 22 -15.50 -15.30 10.85
N GLY A 23 -16.38 -14.90 11.77
CA GLY A 23 -17.01 -13.59 11.77
C GLY A 23 -16.02 -12.44 11.87
N THR A 24 -15.02 -12.54 12.77
CA THR A 24 -13.96 -11.55 12.91
C THR A 24 -13.11 -11.43 11.63
N VAL A 25 -12.73 -12.55 11.02
CA VAL A 25 -11.97 -12.56 9.75
C VAL A 25 -12.79 -11.92 8.63
N ALA A 26 -14.07 -12.28 8.49
CA ALA A 26 -14.95 -11.72 7.48
C ALA A 26 -15.14 -10.21 7.65
N ALA A 27 -15.34 -9.74 8.88
CA ALA A 27 -15.44 -8.32 9.18
C ALA A 27 -14.16 -7.57 8.82
N GLY A 28 -12.99 -8.09 9.21
CA GLY A 28 -11.70 -7.50 8.83
C GLY A 28 -11.50 -7.44 7.31
N ALA A 29 -11.81 -8.54 6.61
CA ALA A 29 -11.71 -8.62 5.15
C ALA A 29 -12.68 -7.65 4.44
N ALA A 30 -13.87 -7.40 5.00
CA ALA A 30 -14.84 -6.46 4.45
C ALA A 30 -14.47 -4.98 4.74
N VAL A 31 -13.87 -4.70 5.89
CA VAL A 31 -13.46 -3.33 6.27
C VAL A 31 -12.16 -2.92 5.58
N TRP A 32 -11.21 -3.84 5.38
CA TRP A 32 -9.93 -3.55 4.72
C TRP A 32 -10.05 -2.79 3.38
N PRO A 33 -10.88 -3.20 2.39
CA PRO A 33 -11.00 -2.47 1.13
C PRO A 33 -11.56 -1.06 1.31
N LEU A 34 -12.40 -0.80 2.32
CA LEU A 34 -12.93 0.53 2.62
C LEU A 34 -11.83 1.49 3.11
N VAL A 35 -10.82 0.96 3.78
CA VAL A 35 -9.61 1.71 4.15
C VAL A 35 -8.66 1.82 2.96
N ASN A 36 -8.40 0.69 2.28
CA ASN A 36 -7.42 0.61 1.21
C ASN A 36 -7.79 1.48 -0.01
N GLN A 37 -9.07 1.76 -0.25
CA GLN A 37 -9.49 2.67 -1.32
C GLN A 37 -9.04 4.14 -1.11
N MET A 38 -8.60 4.50 0.11
CA MET A 38 -8.00 5.81 0.38
C MET A 38 -6.49 5.87 0.07
N ASN A 39 -5.85 4.73 -0.20
CA ASN A 39 -4.44 4.68 -0.60
C ASN A 39 -4.24 5.17 -2.05
N PRO A 40 -3.02 5.56 -2.46
CA PRO A 40 -2.74 6.03 -3.81
C PRO A 40 -3.22 5.05 -4.88
N SER A 41 -4.09 5.54 -5.77
CA SER A 41 -4.64 4.81 -6.89
C SER A 41 -3.58 4.52 -7.96
N ALA A 42 -3.89 3.61 -8.89
CA ALA A 42 -2.96 3.17 -9.92
C ALA A 42 -2.48 4.32 -10.84
N ASP A 43 -3.33 5.29 -11.13
CA ASP A 43 -2.99 6.49 -11.92
C ASP A 43 -2.01 7.41 -11.16
N VAL A 44 -2.20 7.60 -9.86
CA VAL A 44 -1.26 8.34 -9.01
C VAL A 44 0.10 7.63 -8.95
N GLN A 45 0.10 6.30 -8.82
CA GLN A 45 1.33 5.51 -8.81
C GLN A 45 2.03 5.50 -10.18
N ALA A 46 1.28 5.51 -11.29
CA ALA A 46 1.88 5.60 -12.62
C ALA A 46 2.64 6.91 -12.83
N LEU A 47 2.19 8.01 -12.21
CA LEU A 47 2.88 9.30 -12.22
C LEU A 47 4.10 9.39 -11.28
N SER A 48 4.41 8.32 -10.53
CA SER A 48 5.52 8.31 -9.57
C SER A 48 6.90 8.26 -10.22
N SER A 49 7.02 7.83 -11.48
CA SER A 49 8.28 7.81 -12.21
C SER A 49 8.11 8.44 -13.59
N ILE A 50 9.03 9.35 -13.95
CA ILE A 50 9.05 10.01 -15.26
C ILE A 50 10.46 9.94 -15.84
N ARG A 51 10.55 9.88 -17.17
CA ARG A 51 11.82 10.06 -17.89
C ARG A 51 11.87 11.50 -18.39
N VAL A 52 12.98 12.18 -18.11
CA VAL A 52 13.25 13.54 -18.60
C VAL A 52 14.48 13.46 -19.49
N ASP A 53 14.36 13.90 -20.74
CA ASP A 53 15.51 14.05 -21.62
C ASP A 53 16.32 15.29 -21.21
N VAL A 54 17.62 15.11 -21.04
CA VAL A 54 18.57 16.14 -20.63
C VAL A 54 19.62 16.43 -21.71
N SER A 55 19.51 15.80 -22.88
CA SER A 55 20.47 15.91 -23.98
C SER A 55 20.71 17.35 -24.44
N GLY A 56 19.64 18.17 -24.45
CA GLY A 56 19.68 19.58 -24.86
C GLY A 56 20.09 20.59 -23.77
N LEU A 57 20.36 20.17 -22.53
CA LEU A 57 20.71 21.12 -21.46
C LEU A 57 22.13 21.65 -21.66
N ALA A 58 22.31 22.97 -21.75
CA ALA A 58 23.64 23.59 -21.77
C ALA A 58 24.23 23.73 -20.34
N PRO A 59 25.56 23.65 -20.15
CA PRO A 59 26.18 23.93 -18.86
C PRO A 59 25.80 25.32 -18.32
N GLY A 60 25.57 25.42 -17.01
CA GLY A 60 25.11 26.63 -16.33
C GLY A 60 23.60 26.89 -16.41
N THR A 61 22.84 26.08 -17.16
CA THR A 61 21.39 26.23 -17.30
C THR A 61 20.61 25.28 -16.39
N GLN A 62 19.35 25.62 -16.13
CA GLN A 62 18.44 24.84 -15.29
C GLN A 62 17.14 24.57 -16.01
N LEU A 63 16.69 23.32 -15.94
CA LEU A 63 15.37 22.88 -16.36
C LEU A 63 14.47 22.69 -15.15
N THR A 64 13.25 23.20 -15.22
CA THR A 64 12.22 22.97 -14.20
C THR A 64 11.17 22.02 -14.76
N VAL A 65 10.98 20.87 -14.11
CA VAL A 65 10.01 19.86 -14.49
C VAL A 65 8.97 19.71 -13.39
N LYS A 66 7.70 19.51 -13.75
CA LYS A 66 6.66 19.16 -12.78
C LYS A 66 6.73 17.66 -12.49
N TRP A 67 6.96 17.28 -11.24
CA TRP A 67 6.92 15.89 -10.79
C TRP A 67 6.16 15.79 -9.46
N LEU A 68 5.21 14.86 -9.38
CA LEU A 68 4.35 14.67 -8.19
C LEU A 68 3.70 15.97 -7.69
N GLY A 69 3.28 16.84 -8.63
CA GLY A 69 2.65 18.12 -8.32
C GLY A 69 3.60 19.21 -7.81
N LYS A 70 4.90 18.91 -7.68
CA LYS A 70 5.94 19.85 -7.20
C LYS A 70 6.92 20.18 -8.34
N PRO A 71 7.56 21.37 -8.30
CA PRO A 71 8.66 21.67 -9.21
C PRO A 71 9.91 20.89 -8.79
N VAL A 72 10.57 20.26 -9.76
CA VAL A 72 11.89 19.63 -9.63
C VAL A 72 12.86 20.36 -10.55
N PHE A 73 14.03 20.72 -10.02
CA PHE A 73 15.06 21.43 -10.75
C PHE A 73 16.17 20.48 -11.18
N ILE A 74 16.47 20.46 -12.48
CA ILE A 74 17.59 19.74 -13.07
C ILE A 74 18.56 20.78 -13.59
N ARG A 75 19.69 20.97 -12.89
CA ARG A 75 20.74 21.91 -13.29
C ARG A 75 21.92 21.15 -13.89
N ARG A 76 22.32 21.52 -15.11
CA ARG A 76 23.61 21.08 -15.66
C ARG A 76 24.67 22.06 -15.18
N ARG A 77 25.43 21.67 -14.15
CA ARG A 77 26.47 22.52 -13.55
C ARG A 77 27.60 22.82 -14.54
N THR A 78 28.26 23.96 -14.36
CA THR A 78 29.56 24.24 -15.00
C THR A 78 30.69 23.55 -14.22
N GLU A 79 31.91 23.54 -14.76
CA GLU A 79 33.06 22.92 -14.07
C GLU A 79 33.42 23.62 -12.75
N THR A 80 33.10 24.90 -12.64
CA THR A 80 33.44 25.76 -11.49
C THR A 80 32.39 25.75 -10.38
N GLU A 81 31.17 25.29 -10.69
CA GLU A 81 30.04 25.21 -9.74
C GLU A 81 29.99 23.87 -9.05
#